data_AF-A0A0L6HWC6-F1
#
_entry.id   AF-A0A0L6HWC6-F1
#
_cell.length_a   1.000
_cell.length_b   1.000
_cell.length_c   1.000
_cell.angle_alpha   90.00
_cell.angle_beta   90.00
_cell.angle_gamma   90.00
#
_symmetry.space_group_name_H-M   'P 1'
#
loop_
_entity.id
_entity.type
_entity.pdbx_description
1 polymer ?
#
loop_
_entity_poly.entity_id
_entity_poly.type
_entity_poly.pdbx_seq_one_letter_code
_entity_poly.pdbx_strand_id
1 'polypeptide(L)'
;MTWKSMTPTEVCDLMDFWAAAPWPLTRDEVLRLAVDRFGWTIEEEDGTSYLMNTVSNFTVPDVSTIGARTQLNYLSLDLADEATEEDPTSQDLLSDAFALIVREGTTRWGEPAQRQKDGTRFASWERSGGRVTISASDVTLSGMFQTPYGVEIDRDSGS
;
A
#
# COMPACT_ATOMS: atom_id res chain seq x y z
N MET A 1 -23.65 -7.19 -1.10
CA MET A 1 -22.24 -7.57 -1.26
C MET A 1 -21.55 -7.19 0.04
N THR A 2 -20.75 -8.07 0.65
CA THR A 2 -20.03 -7.73 1.89
C THR A 2 -18.69 -7.16 1.50
N TRP A 3 -18.51 -5.87 1.71
CA TRP A 3 -17.25 -5.15 1.49
C TRP A 3 -16.14 -5.70 2.39
N LYS A 4 -14.96 -5.97 1.84
CA LYS A 4 -13.81 -6.51 2.58
C LYS A 4 -12.68 -5.48 2.68
N SER A 5 -11.98 -5.49 3.81
CA SER A 5 -10.77 -4.73 4.03
C SER A 5 -9.82 -5.48 4.94
N MET A 6 -8.51 -5.27 4.77
CA MET A 6 -7.53 -5.67 5.77
C MET A 6 -7.81 -4.95 7.08
N THR A 7 -7.56 -5.64 8.19
CA THR A 7 -7.61 -4.99 9.50
C THR A 7 -6.45 -3.98 9.64
N PRO A 8 -6.60 -2.94 10.49
CA PRO A 8 -5.54 -1.97 10.74
C PRO A 8 -4.19 -2.60 11.12
N THR A 9 -4.24 -3.65 11.94
CA THR A 9 -3.06 -4.41 12.37
C THR A 9 -2.38 -5.10 11.19
N GLU A 10 -3.13 -5.78 10.32
CA GLU A 10 -2.58 -6.47 9.14
C GLU A 10 -1.92 -5.47 8.19
N VAL A 11 -2.53 -4.31 7.95
CA VAL A 11 -1.94 -3.25 7.14
C VAL A 11 -0.62 -2.77 7.74
N CYS A 12 -0.59 -2.50 9.05
CA CYS A 12 0.62 -2.01 9.68
C CYS A 12 1.73 -3.07 9.71
N ASP A 13 1.40 -4.33 9.97
CA ASP A 13 2.36 -5.45 9.93
C ASP A 13 2.98 -5.61 8.53
N LEU A 14 2.17 -5.46 7.48
CA LEU A 14 2.63 -5.48 6.09
C LEU A 14 3.59 -4.31 5.79
N MET A 15 3.26 -3.09 6.22
CA MET A 15 4.12 -1.93 6.01
C MET A 15 5.41 -2.02 6.83
N ASP A 16 5.35 -2.55 8.05
CA ASP A 16 6.52 -2.81 8.89
C ASP A 16 7.46 -3.84 8.27
N PHE A 17 6.91 -4.89 7.65
CA PHE A 17 7.70 -5.88 6.91
C PHE A 17 8.49 -5.23 5.77
N TRP A 18 7.83 -4.42 4.93
CA TRP A 18 8.51 -3.76 3.82
C TRP A 18 9.52 -2.71 4.29
N ALA A 19 9.21 -1.98 5.37
CA ALA A 19 10.14 -1.03 5.97
C ALA A 19 11.38 -1.69 6.59
N ALA A 20 11.29 -2.96 6.99
CA ALA A 20 12.41 -3.73 7.53
C ALA A 20 13.19 -4.51 6.47
N ALA A 21 12.72 -4.57 5.23
CA ALA A 21 13.37 -5.30 4.16
C ALA A 21 14.75 -4.69 3.80
N PRO A 22 15.73 -5.52 3.36
CA PRO A 22 17.10 -5.06 3.11
C PRO A 22 17.23 -4.38 1.74
N TRP A 23 16.60 -3.21 1.57
CA TRP A 23 16.69 -2.43 0.32
C TRP A 23 18.14 -2.05 -0.03
N PRO A 24 18.51 -2.00 -1.33
CA PRO A 24 17.65 -2.21 -2.50
C PRO A 24 17.42 -3.70 -2.81
N LEU A 25 16.21 -4.00 -3.31
CA LEU A 25 15.81 -5.33 -3.78
C LEU A 25 15.43 -5.27 -5.26
N THR A 26 15.63 -6.37 -5.96
CA THR A 26 15.11 -6.60 -7.32
C THR A 26 13.61 -6.93 -7.28
N ARG A 27 12.94 -6.83 -8.44
CA ARG A 27 11.53 -7.23 -8.58
C ARG A 27 11.32 -8.67 -8.13
N ASP A 28 12.13 -9.59 -8.62
CA ASP A 28 12.00 -11.02 -8.32
C ASP A 28 12.18 -11.30 -6.82
N GLU A 29 13.09 -10.60 -6.14
CA GLU A 29 13.27 -10.72 -4.69
C GLU A 29 12.05 -10.21 -3.92
N VAL A 30 11.45 -9.09 -4.34
CA VAL A 30 10.20 -8.57 -3.75
C VAL A 30 9.06 -9.55 -3.96
N LEU A 31 8.90 -10.07 -5.18
CA LEU A 31 7.87 -11.07 -5.50
C LEU A 31 8.02 -12.29 -4.59
N ARG A 32 9.24 -12.84 -4.50
CA ARG A 32 9.53 -14.00 -3.66
C ARG A 32 9.27 -13.74 -2.18
N LEU A 33 9.67 -12.58 -1.66
CA LEU A 33 9.40 -12.20 -0.27
C LEU A 33 7.89 -12.13 0.02
N ALA A 34 7.10 -11.62 -0.92
CA ALA A 34 5.66 -11.54 -0.76
C ALA A 34 5.01 -12.93 -0.74
N VAL A 35 5.42 -13.83 -1.64
CA VAL A 35 4.98 -15.23 -1.66
C VAL A 35 5.35 -15.93 -0.34
N ASP A 36 6.64 -15.87 0.03
CA ASP A 36 7.17 -16.57 1.20
C ASP A 36 6.53 -16.08 2.51
N ARG A 37 6.28 -14.78 2.64
CA ARG A 37 5.80 -14.17 3.89
C ARG A 37 4.28 -14.12 4.03
N PHE A 38 3.57 -13.85 2.92
CA PHE A 38 2.14 -13.54 2.94
C PHE A 38 1.29 -14.59 2.21
N GLY A 39 1.91 -15.56 1.54
CA GLY A 39 1.18 -16.57 0.78
C GLY A 39 0.46 -16.00 -0.46
N TRP A 40 0.90 -14.83 -0.93
CA TRP A 40 0.41 -14.22 -2.16
C TRP A 40 0.84 -15.04 -3.38
N THR A 41 0.15 -14.88 -4.50
CA THR A 41 0.53 -15.51 -5.77
C THR A 41 1.19 -14.50 -6.70
N ILE A 42 2.01 -15.02 -7.61
CA ILE A 42 2.57 -14.26 -8.72
C ILE A 42 1.75 -14.64 -9.95
N GLU A 43 1.16 -13.65 -10.57
CA GLU A 43 0.50 -13.82 -11.87
C GLU A 43 1.29 -13.09 -12.95
N GLU A 44 1.11 -13.49 -14.20
CA GLU A 44 1.76 -12.87 -15.35
C GLU A 44 0.70 -12.45 -16.37
N GLU A 45 0.73 -11.17 -16.74
CA GLU A 45 -0.10 -10.61 -17.81
C GLU A 45 0.80 -9.81 -18.76
N ASP A 46 0.69 -10.08 -20.06
CA ASP A 46 1.49 -9.46 -21.12
C ASP A 46 3.02 -9.44 -20.84
N GLY A 47 3.54 -10.51 -20.24
CA GLY A 47 4.96 -10.65 -19.89
C GLY A 47 5.40 -9.81 -18.68
N THR A 48 4.44 -9.25 -17.94
CA THR A 48 4.68 -8.49 -16.70
C THR A 48 4.14 -9.27 -15.52
N SER A 49 5.03 -9.64 -14.60
CA SER A 49 4.63 -10.29 -13.34
C SER A 49 4.09 -9.27 -12.34
N TYR A 50 2.95 -9.59 -11.72
CA TYR A 50 2.32 -8.83 -10.65
C TYR A 50 1.99 -9.74 -9.46
N LEU A 51 1.77 -9.11 -8.29
CA LEU A 51 1.38 -9.83 -7.08
C LEU A 51 -0.14 -9.83 -6.95
N MET A 52 -0.68 -10.97 -6.52
CA MET A 52 -2.08 -11.11 -6.15
C MET A 52 -2.21 -11.47 -4.67
N ASN A 53 -2.93 -10.64 -3.94
CA ASN A 53 -3.29 -10.91 -2.55
C ASN A 53 -4.52 -11.82 -2.48
N THR A 54 -4.30 -13.09 -2.74
CA THR A 54 -5.34 -14.14 -2.70
C THR A 54 -5.82 -14.47 -1.28
N VAL A 55 -5.06 -14.08 -0.26
CA VAL A 55 -5.33 -14.41 1.15
C VAL A 55 -6.37 -13.48 1.78
N SER A 56 -6.39 -12.21 1.40
CA SER A 56 -7.37 -11.23 1.90
C SER A 56 -8.76 -11.39 1.26
N ASN A 57 -8.88 -12.27 0.25
CA ASN A 57 -10.12 -12.60 -0.45
C ASN A 57 -10.84 -11.37 -1.05
N PHE A 58 -10.11 -10.34 -1.47
CA PHE A 58 -10.70 -9.20 -2.16
C PHE A 58 -11.35 -9.63 -3.48
N THR A 59 -12.36 -8.86 -3.90
CA THR A 59 -13.08 -9.04 -5.17
C THR A 59 -12.14 -8.81 -6.35
N VAL A 60 -11.22 -7.87 -6.21
CA VAL A 60 -10.07 -7.63 -7.09
C VAL A 60 -8.82 -7.77 -6.21
N PRO A 61 -8.06 -8.87 -6.33
CA PRO A 61 -6.91 -9.15 -5.45
C PRO A 61 -5.61 -8.46 -5.90
N ASP A 62 -5.69 -7.60 -6.91
CA ASP A 62 -4.52 -7.04 -7.59
C ASP A 62 -3.73 -6.14 -6.64
N VAL A 63 -2.45 -6.49 -6.44
CA VAL A 63 -1.49 -5.62 -5.77
C VAL A 63 -0.82 -4.78 -6.84
N SER A 64 -1.27 -3.53 -6.97
CA SER A 64 -0.85 -2.67 -8.07
C SER A 64 0.60 -2.19 -7.93
N THR A 65 1.43 -2.79 -8.76
CA THR A 65 2.68 -2.28 -9.35
C THR A 65 3.85 -1.91 -8.43
N ILE A 66 4.88 -2.77 -8.53
CA ILE A 66 6.28 -2.49 -8.23
C ILE A 66 6.81 -1.49 -9.30
N GLY A 67 6.85 -0.20 -8.97
CA GLY A 67 7.43 0.82 -9.84
C GLY A 67 8.96 0.68 -9.91
N ALA A 68 9.54 0.87 -11.09
CA ALA A 68 10.99 0.96 -11.26
C ALA A 68 11.34 1.97 -12.36
N ARG A 69 12.23 2.93 -12.07
CA ARG A 69 12.92 3.69 -13.14
C ARG A 69 14.23 2.99 -13.52
N THR A 70 15.05 2.71 -12.52
CA THR A 70 16.32 1.95 -12.62
C THR A 70 16.46 0.96 -11.46
N GLN A 71 15.95 1.31 -10.29
CA GLN A 71 15.71 0.42 -9.14
C GLN A 71 14.25 0.56 -8.70
N LEU A 72 13.79 -0.38 -7.88
CA LEU A 72 12.45 -0.33 -7.32
C LEU A 72 12.27 0.92 -6.44
N ASN A 73 11.28 1.73 -6.77
CA ASN A 73 11.01 2.99 -6.07
C ASN A 73 9.85 2.87 -5.07
N TYR A 74 8.85 2.03 -5.32
CA TYR A 74 7.76 1.78 -4.39
C TYR A 74 7.08 0.42 -4.62
N LEU A 75 6.32 0.00 -3.61
CA LEU A 75 5.23 -0.96 -3.73
C LEU A 75 3.94 -0.26 -3.36
N SER A 76 2.87 -0.47 -4.13
CA SER A 76 1.52 -0.03 -3.80
C SER A 76 0.60 -1.25 -3.75
N LEU A 77 -0.40 -1.21 -2.88
CA LEU A 77 -1.34 -2.31 -2.69
C LEU A 77 -2.68 -1.80 -2.23
N ASP A 78 -3.75 -2.44 -2.71
CA ASP A 78 -5.09 -2.18 -2.21
C ASP A 78 -5.30 -2.84 -0.85
N LEU A 79 -5.96 -2.11 0.04
CA LEU A 79 -6.20 -2.51 1.43
C LEU A 79 -7.67 -2.88 1.66
N ALA A 80 -8.52 -2.65 0.66
CA ALA A 80 -9.93 -2.97 0.65
C ALA A 80 -10.37 -3.35 -0.76
N ASP A 81 -11.57 -3.92 -0.88
CA ASP A 81 -12.26 -4.01 -2.17
C ASP A 81 -12.30 -2.63 -2.84
N GLU A 82 -12.26 -2.58 -4.16
CA GLU A 82 -12.50 -1.35 -4.91
C GLU A 82 -14.00 -1.10 -5.07
N ALA A 83 -14.44 0.14 -4.94
CA ALA A 83 -15.84 0.49 -5.12
C ALA A 83 -16.10 0.63 -6.60
N THR A 84 -16.97 -0.22 -7.13
CA THR A 84 -17.37 -0.14 -8.55
C THR A 84 -18.17 1.12 -8.87
N GLU A 85 -18.80 1.73 -7.86
CA GLU A 85 -19.57 2.98 -7.97
C GLU A 85 -19.42 3.82 -6.70
N GLU A 86 -19.53 5.14 -6.83
CA GLU A 86 -19.58 6.10 -5.72
C GLU A 86 -20.90 5.93 -4.93
N ASP A 87 -20.95 4.93 -4.05
CA ASP A 87 -22.03 4.73 -3.08
C ASP A 87 -21.64 5.31 -1.70
N PRO A 88 -22.52 6.08 -1.03
CA PRO A 88 -22.24 6.65 0.29
C PRO A 88 -21.82 5.60 1.34
N THR A 89 -22.36 4.38 1.27
CA THR A 89 -22.01 3.30 2.20
C THR A 89 -20.54 2.89 2.06
N SER A 90 -20.08 2.73 0.81
CA SER A 90 -18.70 2.40 0.49
C SER A 90 -17.75 3.54 0.89
N GLN A 91 -18.15 4.80 0.68
CA GLN A 91 -17.38 5.97 1.12
C GLN A 91 -17.21 6.05 2.64
N ASP A 92 -18.28 5.77 3.41
CA ASP A 92 -18.22 5.72 4.87
C ASP A 92 -17.30 4.58 5.34
N LEU A 93 -17.43 3.39 4.73
CA LEU A 93 -16.57 2.24 5.04
C LEU A 93 -15.09 2.51 4.77
N LEU A 94 -14.76 3.12 3.62
CA LEU A 94 -13.39 3.47 3.26
C LEU A 94 -12.83 4.56 4.20
N SER A 95 -13.66 5.52 4.58
CA SER A 95 -13.31 6.56 5.54
C SER A 95 -13.02 6.03 6.92
N ASP A 96 -13.87 5.13 7.42
CA ASP A 96 -13.69 4.48 8.73
C ASP A 96 -12.45 3.59 8.72
N ALA A 97 -12.26 2.79 7.67
CA ALA A 97 -11.07 1.95 7.51
C ALA A 97 -9.78 2.80 7.48
N PHE A 98 -9.76 3.89 6.71
CA PHE A 98 -8.65 4.84 6.70
C PHE A 98 -8.35 5.39 8.10
N ALA A 99 -9.37 5.89 8.81
CA ALA A 99 -9.19 6.45 10.14
C ALA A 99 -8.64 5.42 11.15
N LEU A 100 -9.12 4.18 11.08
CA LEU A 100 -8.66 3.09 11.94
C LEU A 100 -7.21 2.70 11.64
N ILE A 101 -6.83 2.61 10.36
CA ILE A 101 -5.43 2.35 9.95
C ILE A 101 -4.53 3.49 10.40
N VAL A 102 -4.91 4.74 10.17
CA VAL A 102 -4.13 5.92 10.58
C VAL A 102 -3.93 5.95 12.10
N ARG A 103 -4.95 5.58 12.87
CA ARG A 103 -4.84 5.48 14.34
C ARG A 103 -3.86 4.39 14.78
N GLU A 104 -3.91 3.21 14.16
CA GLU A 104 -2.96 2.12 14.44
C GLU A 104 -1.53 2.54 14.07
N GLY A 105 -1.34 3.09 12.87
CA GLY A 105 -0.06 3.63 12.42
C GLY A 105 0.46 4.73 13.33
N THR A 106 -0.40 5.63 13.80
CA THR A 106 -0.02 6.67 14.77
C THR A 106 0.50 6.09 16.08
N THR A 107 -0.15 5.02 16.55
CA THR A 107 0.25 4.32 17.78
C THR A 107 1.63 3.65 17.63
N ARG A 108 1.95 3.13 16.44
CA ARG A 108 3.19 2.39 16.17
C ARG A 108 4.36 3.26 15.72
N TRP A 109 4.08 4.27 14.92
CA TRP A 109 5.06 5.00 14.12
C TRP A 109 5.11 6.50 14.46
N GLY A 110 4.23 6.99 15.34
CA GLY A 110 4.12 8.40 15.69
C GLY A 110 3.21 9.18 14.76
N GLU A 111 3.18 10.51 14.90
CA GLU A 111 2.25 11.37 14.15
C GLU A 111 2.56 11.37 12.64
N PRO A 112 1.58 11.09 11.75
CA PRO A 112 1.78 11.21 10.31
C PRO A 112 1.84 12.66 9.84
N ALA A 113 2.52 12.87 8.71
CA ALA A 113 2.21 14.00 7.85
C ALA A 113 0.88 13.72 7.14
N GLN A 114 -0.12 14.57 7.37
CA GLN A 114 -1.43 14.44 6.73
C GLN A 114 -1.63 15.51 5.65
N ARG A 115 -2.24 15.14 4.53
CA ARG A 115 -2.66 16.07 3.49
C ARG A 115 -3.91 15.57 2.78
N GLN A 116 -4.62 16.49 2.15
CA GLN A 116 -5.73 16.18 1.25
C GLN A 116 -5.46 16.86 -0.09
N LYS A 117 -5.67 16.12 -1.19
CA LYS A 117 -5.49 16.63 -2.55
C LYS A 117 -6.45 15.91 -3.48
N ASP A 118 -7.18 16.67 -4.30
CA ASP A 118 -8.08 16.16 -5.35
C ASP A 118 -9.08 15.10 -4.82
N GLY A 119 -9.65 15.33 -3.63
CA GLY A 119 -10.57 14.40 -2.96
C GLY A 119 -9.87 13.27 -2.17
N THR A 120 -8.61 12.97 -2.46
CA THR A 120 -7.86 11.91 -1.78
C THR A 120 -7.21 12.41 -0.49
N ARG A 121 -7.39 11.65 0.59
CA ARG A 121 -6.72 11.84 1.89
C ARG A 121 -5.45 11.01 1.93
N PHE A 122 -4.40 11.55 2.52
CA PHE A 122 -3.12 10.88 2.68
C PHE A 122 -2.62 11.02 4.11
N ALA A 123 -2.04 9.94 4.63
CA ALA A 123 -1.25 9.94 5.86
C ALA A 123 0.09 9.26 5.57
N SER A 124 1.20 9.93 5.87
CA SER A 124 2.55 9.45 5.57
C SER A 124 3.48 9.45 6.77
N TRP A 125 4.33 8.43 6.85
CA TRP A 125 5.37 8.26 7.87
C TRP A 125 6.71 7.93 7.22
N GLU A 126 7.78 8.59 7.66
CA GLU A 126 9.15 8.22 7.29
C GLU A 126 9.56 6.97 8.11
N ARG A 127 10.07 5.94 7.44
CA ARG A 127 10.39 4.63 8.05
C ARG A 127 11.64 4.02 7.41
N SER A 128 12.67 3.77 8.21
CA SER A 128 13.90 3.08 7.78
C SER A 128 14.54 3.65 6.50
N GLY A 129 14.47 4.97 6.32
CA GLY A 129 14.93 5.66 5.11
C GLY A 129 13.93 5.68 3.94
N GLY A 130 12.91 4.82 3.96
CA GLY A 130 11.74 4.85 3.08
C GLY A 130 10.55 5.62 3.66
N ARG A 131 9.39 5.49 3.03
CA ARG A 131 8.15 6.17 3.44
C ARG A 131 6.94 5.26 3.29
N VAL A 132 6.14 5.14 4.35
CA VAL A 132 4.80 4.53 4.30
C VAL A 132 3.79 5.63 4.00
N THR A 133 2.86 5.38 3.10
CA THR A 133 1.72 6.26 2.81
C THR A 133 0.45 5.44 2.76
N ILE A 134 -0.56 5.84 3.50
CA ILE A 134 -1.92 5.33 3.38
C ILE A 134 -2.74 6.40 2.68
N SER A 135 -3.50 6.02 1.66
CA SER A 135 -4.35 6.94 0.90
C SER A 135 -5.75 6.40 0.72
N ALA A 136 -6.75 7.28 0.85
CA ALA A 136 -8.15 6.96 0.63
C ALA A 136 -8.83 8.01 -0.25
N SER A 137 -9.44 7.56 -1.34
CA SER A 137 -10.39 8.31 -2.17
C SER A 137 -11.82 7.84 -1.85
N ASP A 138 -12.79 8.26 -2.67
CA ASP A 138 -14.19 7.83 -2.56
C ASP A 138 -14.41 6.38 -3.04
N VAL A 139 -13.43 5.80 -3.76
CA VAL A 139 -13.56 4.47 -4.38
C VAL A 139 -12.41 3.51 -4.06
N THR A 140 -11.29 4.00 -3.53
CA THR A 140 -10.10 3.19 -3.29
C THR A 140 -9.49 3.50 -1.92
N LEU A 141 -8.97 2.46 -1.25
CA LEU A 141 -8.09 2.57 -0.10
C LEU A 141 -6.83 1.75 -0.38
N SER A 142 -5.70 2.43 -0.45
CA SER A 142 -4.41 1.82 -0.80
C SER A 142 -3.34 2.19 0.21
N GLY A 143 -2.35 1.31 0.32
CA GLY A 143 -1.13 1.51 1.08
C GLY A 143 0.07 1.44 0.16
N MET A 144 1.02 2.33 0.36
CA MET A 144 2.25 2.41 -0.40
C MET A 144 3.45 2.40 0.54
N PHE A 145 4.43 1.57 0.24
CA PHE A 145 5.78 1.70 0.78
C PHE A 145 6.73 2.17 -0.32
N GLN A 146 7.24 3.39 -0.16
CA GLN A 146 8.29 3.95 -1.00
C GLN A 146 9.65 3.55 -0.42
N THR A 147 10.50 2.98 -1.26
CA THR A 147 11.84 2.50 -0.86
C THR A 147 12.76 3.68 -0.53
N PRO A 148 13.88 3.48 0.18
CA PRO A 148 14.84 4.56 0.41
C PRO A 148 15.27 5.26 -0.88
N TYR A 149 15.52 4.48 -1.93
CA TYR A 149 15.82 5.01 -3.26
C TYR A 149 14.67 5.82 -3.86
N GLY A 150 13.42 5.35 -3.70
CA GLY A 150 12.25 6.09 -4.13
C GLY A 150 12.13 7.44 -3.44
N VAL A 151 12.40 7.51 -2.13
CA VAL A 151 12.34 8.77 -1.37
C VAL A 151 13.45 9.74 -1.81
N GLU A 152 14.65 9.23 -2.12
CA GLU A 152 15.74 10.04 -2.69
C GLU A 152 15.35 10.66 -4.03
N ILE A 153 14.73 9.90 -4.94
CA ILE A 153 14.25 10.43 -6.23
C ILE A 153 13.26 11.59 -6.04
N ASP A 154 12.32 11.46 -5.10
CA ASP A 154 11.31 12.49 -4.86
C ASP A 154 11.96 13.77 -4.31
N ARG A 155 12.93 13.63 -3.40
CA ARG A 155 13.70 14.76 -2.86
C ARG A 155 14.46 15.49 -3.97
N ASP A 156 15.11 14.76 -4.86
CA ASP A 156 15.88 15.33 -5.98
C ASP A 156 14.98 15.97 -7.05
N SER A 157 13.73 15.51 -7.17
CA SER A 157 12.76 16.00 -8.16
C SER A 157 11.95 17.21 -7.66
N GLY A 158 12.09 17.60 -6.39
CA GLY A 158 11.36 18.75 -5.81
C GLY A 158 9.86 18.52 -5.62
N SER A 159 9.43 17.25 -5.50
CA SER A 159 8.04 16.83 -5.30
C SER A 159 7.64 16.73 -3.83
#